data_AF-A0A5K8A7A3-F1
#
_entry.id   AF-A0A5K8A7A3-F1
#
_cell.length_a   1.000
_cell.length_b   1.000
_cell.length_c   1.000
_cell.angle_alpha   90.00
_cell.angle_beta   90.00
_cell.angle_gamma   90.00
#
_symmetry.space_group_name_H-M   'P 1'
#
loop_
_entity.id
_entity.type
_entity.pdbx_description
1 polymer ?
#
loop_
_entity_poly.entity_id
_entity_poly.type
_entity_poly.pdbx_seq_one_letter_code
_entity_poly.pdbx_strand_id
1 'polypeptide(L)'
;MFESFGYSIAEAMMMGYRPLINDFPGADELWPSDCLFSDIDDLIRMVQDDNYHSERYREYVNKRYSPKIQINHIENMICEMI
;
A
#
# COMPACT_ATOMS: atom_id res chain seq x y z
N MET A 1 11.34 -6.29 -13.75
CA MET A 1 11.90 -5.40 -12.71
C MET A 1 11.04 -5.63 -11.49
N PHE A 2 11.60 -6.20 -10.41
CA PHE A 2 10.88 -6.33 -9.14
C PHE A 2 11.26 -5.12 -8.30
N GLU A 3 10.30 -4.23 -8.07
CA GLU A 3 10.42 -3.21 -7.02
C GLU A 3 10.47 -3.94 -5.67
N SER A 4 11.12 -3.37 -4.66
CA SER A 4 11.04 -3.87 -3.28
C SER A 4 9.64 -3.54 -2.70
N PHE A 5 9.55 -2.91 -1.54
CA PHE A 5 8.26 -2.53 -0.96
C PHE A 5 7.49 -1.51 -1.79
N GLY A 6 8.18 -0.59 -2.49
CA GLY A 6 7.54 0.52 -3.20
C GLY A 6 7.20 1.70 -2.28
N TYR A 7 8.19 2.28 -1.60
CA TYR A 7 7.99 3.40 -0.67
C TYR A 7 7.26 4.59 -1.29
N SER A 8 7.48 4.88 -2.57
CA SER A 8 6.77 5.93 -3.30
C SER A 8 5.26 5.75 -3.30
N ILE A 9 4.77 4.50 -3.31
CA ILE A 9 3.34 4.16 -3.21
C ILE A 9 2.81 4.51 -1.82
N ALA A 10 3.52 4.10 -0.77
CA ALA A 10 3.14 4.42 0.61
C ALA A 10 3.16 5.92 0.88
N GLU A 11 4.15 6.64 0.38
CA GLU A 11 4.25 8.10 0.48
C GLU A 11 3.09 8.79 -0.25
N ALA A 12 2.77 8.35 -1.47
CA ALA A 12 1.63 8.87 -2.23
C ALA A 12 0.31 8.65 -1.47
N MET A 13 0.11 7.46 -0.90
CA MET A 13 -1.06 7.16 -0.06
C MET A 13 -1.13 8.02 1.21
N MET A 14 0.02 8.30 1.85
CA MET A 14 0.08 9.23 3.00
C MET A 14 -0.23 10.68 2.63
N MET A 15 0.06 11.09 1.40
CA MET A 15 -0.40 12.37 0.84
C MET A 15 -1.90 12.33 0.48
N GLY A 16 -2.54 11.17 0.58
CA GLY A 16 -3.95 10.94 0.33
C GLY A 16 -4.28 10.55 -1.12
N TYR A 17 -3.27 10.33 -1.96
CA TYR A 17 -3.46 9.85 -3.34
C TYR A 17 -3.91 8.39 -3.36
N ARG A 18 -4.64 8.01 -4.41
CA ARG A 18 -4.94 6.62 -4.81
C ARG A 18 -3.91 6.22 -5.85
N PRO A 19 -2.86 5.46 -5.51
CA PRO A 19 -1.98 4.92 -6.52
C PRO A 19 -2.74 3.87 -7.33
N LEU A 20 -2.52 3.83 -8.63
CA LEU A 20 -2.94 2.74 -9.50
C LEU A 20 -1.70 1.89 -9.76
N ILE A 21 -1.70 0.70 -9.17
CA ILE A 21 -0.55 -0.17 -9.02
C ILE A 21 -0.83 -1.42 -9.85
N ASN A 22 0.15 -1.85 -10.64
CA ASN A 22 0.01 -3.12 -11.35
C ASN A 22 -0.10 -4.26 -10.34
N ASP A 23 -1.02 -5.19 -10.56
CA ASP A 23 -1.25 -6.37 -9.74
C ASP A 23 -0.12 -7.42 -9.95
N PHE A 24 1.08 -7.06 -9.50
CA PHE A 24 2.22 -7.97 -9.51
C PHE A 24 2.04 -9.05 -8.43
N PRO A 25 2.70 -10.22 -8.54
CA PRO A 25 2.59 -11.27 -7.53
C PRO A 25 2.89 -10.76 -6.10
N GLY A 26 1.89 -10.80 -5.21
CA GLY A 26 1.97 -10.32 -3.82
C GLY A 26 1.56 -8.86 -3.62
N ALA A 27 1.11 -8.15 -4.66
CA ALA A 27 0.62 -6.78 -4.53
C ALA A 27 -0.63 -6.67 -3.65
N ASP A 28 -1.48 -7.68 -3.66
CA ASP A 28 -2.70 -7.81 -2.85
C ASP A 28 -2.44 -8.02 -1.35
N GLU A 29 -1.27 -8.52 -0.98
CA GLU A 29 -0.82 -8.59 0.41
C GLU A 29 -0.35 -7.22 0.94
N LEU A 30 0.18 -6.38 0.05
CA LEU A 30 0.78 -5.08 0.38
C LEU A 30 -0.23 -3.94 0.29
N TRP A 31 -1.08 -3.94 -0.73
CA TRP A 31 -1.87 -2.80 -1.16
C TRP A 31 -3.36 -3.13 -1.20
N PRO A 32 -4.24 -2.15 -0.99
CA PRO A 32 -5.67 -2.38 -1.04
C PRO A 32 -6.08 -2.71 -2.49
N SER A 33 -7.03 -3.63 -2.65
CA SER A 33 -7.44 -4.15 -3.96
C SER A 33 -8.01 -3.10 -4.91
N ASP A 34 -8.57 -2.00 -4.38
CA ASP A 34 -9.03 -0.87 -5.17
C ASP A 34 -7.90 0.05 -5.67
N CYS A 35 -6.65 -0.27 -5.38
CA CYS A 35 -5.47 0.31 -5.99
C CYS A 35 -4.83 -0.60 -7.05
N LEU A 36 -5.30 -1.83 -7.22
CA LEU A 36 -4.65 -2.81 -8.09
C LEU A 36 -5.35 -2.92 -9.46
N PHE A 37 -4.55 -2.91 -10.53
CA PHE A 37 -5.02 -3.17 -11.90
C PHE A 37 -4.21 -4.30 -12.54
N SER A 38 -4.90 -5.20 -13.26
CA SER A 38 -4.24 -6.33 -13.94
C SER A 38 -4.03 -6.07 -15.43
N ASP A 39 -4.87 -5.24 -16.06
CA ASP A 39 -4.77 -4.86 -17.46
C ASP A 39 -5.11 -3.38 -17.71
N ILE A 40 -5.00 -2.97 -18.98
CA ILE A 40 -5.21 -1.57 -19.39
C ILE A 40 -6.68 -1.15 -19.26
N ASP A 41 -7.63 -2.06 -19.50
CA ASP A 41 -9.06 -1.74 -19.42
C ASP A 41 -9.46 -1.51 -17.96
N ASP A 42 -8.94 -2.34 -17.04
CA ASP A 42 -9.07 -2.15 -15.60
C ASP A 42 -8.49 -0.80 -15.15
N LEU A 43 -7.29 -0.46 -15.62
CA LEU A 43 -6.65 0.82 -15.32
C LEU A 43 -7.53 2.00 -15.77
N ILE A 44 -8.04 1.96 -17.00
CA ILE A 44 -8.94 3.00 -17.55
C ILE A 44 -10.19 3.13 -16.67
N ARG A 45 -10.81 2.01 -16.28
CA ARG A 45 -11.98 2.01 -15.40
C ARG A 45 -11.67 2.67 -14.06
N MET A 46 -10.52 2.36 -13.45
CA MET A 46 -10.12 2.92 -12.15
C MET A 46 -9.78 4.41 -12.23
N VAL A 47 -9.22 4.88 -13.33
CA VAL A 47 -8.98 6.32 -13.57
C VAL A 47 -10.30 7.10 -13.67
N GLN A 48 -11.33 6.48 -14.24
CA GLN A 48 -12.66 7.08 -14.41
C GLN A 48 -13.57 6.95 -13.18
N ASP A 49 -13.11 6.25 -12.15
CA ASP A 49 -13.86 6.00 -10.93
C ASP A 49 -13.71 7.18 -9.94
N ASP A 50 -14.77 7.97 -9.82
CA ASP A 50 -14.85 9.12 -8.91
C ASP A 50 -15.02 8.73 -7.43
N ASN A 51 -15.10 7.44 -7.11
CA ASN A 51 -15.20 6.95 -5.73
C ASN A 51 -13.84 7.04 -5.00
N TYR A 52 -13.40 8.26 -4.77
CA TYR A 52 -12.10 8.57 -4.19
C TYR A 52 -12.22 9.12 -2.78
N HIS A 53 -11.66 8.38 -1.81
CA HIS A 53 -11.63 8.78 -0.41
C HIS A 53 -10.19 8.87 0.09
N SER A 54 -9.60 10.07 0.02
CA SER A 54 -8.20 10.32 0.35
C SER A 54 -7.79 9.86 1.75
N GLU A 55 -8.68 10.02 2.74
CA GLU A 55 -8.40 9.59 4.13
C GLU A 55 -8.19 8.08 4.26
N ARG A 56 -8.85 7.27 3.43
CA ARG A 56 -8.72 5.82 3.50
C ARG A 56 -7.30 5.37 3.19
N TYR A 57 -6.63 6.00 2.22
CA TYR A 57 -5.26 5.65 1.84
C TYR A 57 -4.25 6.07 2.92
N ARG A 58 -4.46 7.24 3.54
CA ARG A 58 -3.67 7.68 4.69
C ARG A 58 -3.79 6.71 5.86
N GLU A 59 -5.03 6.37 6.20
CA GLU A 59 -5.30 5.42 7.28
C GLU A 59 -4.71 4.04 7.01
N TYR A 60 -4.79 3.57 5.76
CA TYR A 60 -4.24 2.28 5.35
C TYR A 60 -2.74 2.19 5.67
N VAL A 61 -1.96 3.20 5.23
CA VAL A 61 -0.51 3.22 5.47
C VAL A 61 -0.20 3.41 6.95
N ASN A 62 -0.89 4.32 7.63
CA ASN A 62 -0.65 4.58 9.05
C ASN A 62 -0.93 3.33 9.92
N LYS A 63 -1.99 2.58 9.62
CA LYS A 63 -2.38 1.37 10.36
C LYS A 63 -1.50 0.15 10.10
N ARG A 64 -0.83 0.06 8.95
CA ARG A 64 0.01 -1.10 8.57
C ARG A 64 1.51 -0.84 8.68
N TYR A 65 1.95 0.36 8.34
CA TYR A 65 3.35 0.66 8.06
C TYR A 65 3.91 1.82 8.90
N SER A 66 3.19 2.29 9.93
CA SER A 66 3.73 3.35 10.80
C SER A 66 5.05 2.92 11.45
N PRO A 67 6.00 3.86 11.67
CA PRO A 67 7.27 3.54 12.30
C PRO A 67 7.13 2.83 13.65
N LYS A 68 6.08 3.17 14.42
CA LYS A 68 5.78 2.54 15.70
C LYS A 68 5.50 1.03 15.56
N ILE A 69 4.77 0.63 14.52
CA ILE A 69 4.50 -0.80 14.25
C ILE A 69 5.80 -1.53 13.91
N GLN A 70 6.64 -0.91 13.08
CA GLN A 70 7.90 -1.51 12.66
C GLN A 70 8.87 -1.68 13.84
N ILE A 71 8.98 -0.66 14.71
CA ILE A 71 9.79 -0.74 15.93
C ILE A 71 9.27 -1.85 16.84
N ASN A 72 7.96 -1.93 17.09
CA ASN A 72 7.38 -2.98 17.92
C ASN A 72 7.68 -4.39 17.35
N HIS A 73 7.64 -4.58 16.04
CA HIS A 73 8.00 -5.86 15.42
C HIS A 73 9.46 -6.22 15.65
N ILE A 74 10.37 -5.24 15.51
CA ILE A 74 11.80 -5.44 15.75
C ILE A 74 12.05 -5.79 17.22
N GLU A 75 11.42 -5.07 18.16
CA GLU A 75 11.52 -5.35 19.60
C GLU A 75 11.04 -6.77 19.94
N ASN A 76 9.88 -7.17 19.40
CA ASN A 76 9.35 -8.52 19.60
C ASN A 76 10.31 -9.59 19.06
N MET A 77 10.86 -9.41 17.86
CA MET A 77 11.84 -10.35 17.28
C MET A 77 13.09 -10.48 18.14
N ILE A 78 13.60 -9.36 18.70
CA ILE A 78 14.76 -9.40 19.61
C ILE A 78 14.42 -10.15 20.90
N CYS A 79 13.22 -9.93 21.46
CA CYS A 79 12.78 -10.64 22.67
C CYS A 79 12.62 -12.15 22.46
N GLU A 80 12.20 -12.61 21.28
CA GLU A 80 12.09 -14.04 20.96
C GLU A 80 13.45 -14.75 20.81
N MET A 81 14.53 -13.99 20.63
CA MET A 81 15.89 -14.51 20.49
C MET A 81 16.63 -14.68 21.83
N ILE A 82 16.08 -14.16 22.94
CA ILE A 82 16.66 -14.22 24.29
C ILE A 82 15.94 -15.28 25.12
#